data_AF-A0A1C5G2Y4-F1
#
_entry.id   AF-A0A1C5G2Y4-F1
#
_cell.length_a   1.000
_cell.length_b   1.000
_cell.length_c   1.000
_cell.angle_alpha   90.00
_cell.angle_beta   90.00
_cell.angle_gamma   90.00
#
_symmetry.space_group_name_H-M   'P 1'
#
loop_
_entity.id
_entity.type
_entity.pdbx_description
1 polymer ?
#
loop_
_entity_poly.entity_id
_entity_poly.type
_entity_poly.pdbx_seq_one_letter_code
_entity_poly.pdbx_strand_id
1 'polypeptide(L)'
;MRRTMPAGPDGRRPLTAVRRARRPLAALLVAVALLLGVGAVPAYAEPNEGGTKKLRDALEATAKAHIEAKGRLDNSKARQKRLVGQLGALEVRLVELTAQVGEVAAQSYRLGRLTPTSMLLNSTSPETFLERAASLDLMAQRDGRRLRSLTEAREQARQAKIAIDTEVREQQKQLAVMAKKKKEAEAALAAVSSGGSGGFSGGNSASAKPAPRNSDGSWPSESCSVNDPTTSGCITPRTLNALKQTQAAGYKRHVSCYRSGGSGEHPKGRACDFSAATNGFEDRTATGGDKAYGDSLAAWHVRNASRLGVLYVIWYRQIWHPGTGWRAYGGSGSPAADHTNHVHLSMY
;
A
#
# COMPACT_ATOMS: atom_id res chain seq x y z
N MET A 1 -77.31 -78.43 46.71
CA MET A 1 -77.08 -79.31 47.90
C MET A 1 -75.63 -79.16 48.34
N ARG A 2 -75.43 -78.84 49.64
CA ARG A 2 -74.23 -78.92 50.51
C ARG A 2 -72.93 -78.22 50.04
N ARG A 3 -72.54 -77.10 50.67
CA ARG A 3 -71.91 -76.89 52.01
C ARG A 3 -70.40 -77.16 51.98
N THR A 4 -69.59 -76.12 52.25
CA THR A 4 -68.79 -75.97 53.49
C THR A 4 -68.13 -74.58 53.57
N MET A 5 -68.38 -73.88 54.69
CA MET A 5 -67.63 -72.73 55.26
C MET A 5 -66.38 -73.25 56.05
N PRO A 6 -65.49 -72.46 56.73
CA PRO A 6 -65.64 -71.07 57.23
C PRO A 6 -64.38 -70.15 57.37
N ALA A 7 -64.68 -68.90 57.78
CA ALA A 7 -64.02 -67.98 58.74
C ALA A 7 -62.65 -67.29 58.45
N GLY A 8 -62.65 -65.95 58.67
CA GLY A 8 -61.51 -65.00 58.63
C GLY A 8 -60.60 -65.01 59.89
N PRO A 9 -59.83 -63.93 60.22
CA PRO A 9 -60.31 -62.54 60.33
C PRO A 9 -59.34 -61.41 59.90
N ASP A 10 -59.82 -60.20 60.18
CA ASP A 10 -59.43 -58.80 59.93
C ASP A 10 -58.01 -58.30 60.31
N GLY A 11 -57.58 -57.18 59.70
CA GLY A 11 -56.45 -56.38 60.23
C GLY A 11 -55.71 -55.36 59.34
N ARG A 12 -56.36 -54.25 58.99
CA ARG A 12 -55.87 -52.86 58.69
C ARG A 12 -54.44 -52.55 58.12
N ARG A 13 -54.47 -51.97 56.90
CA ARG A 13 -53.70 -50.85 56.21
C ARG A 13 -52.58 -50.08 56.96
N PRO A 14 -51.54 -49.49 56.28
CA PRO A 14 -51.74 -48.41 55.26
C PRO A 14 -50.73 -48.22 54.08
N LEU A 15 -51.29 -47.52 53.07
CA LEU A 15 -50.79 -46.58 52.04
C LEU A 15 -49.27 -46.41 51.77
N THR A 16 -48.85 -46.51 50.49
CA THR A 16 -48.45 -45.36 49.62
C THR A 16 -48.07 -45.79 48.18
N ALA A 17 -48.34 -44.90 47.24
CA ALA A 17 -48.43 -44.99 45.76
C ALA A 17 -47.05 -45.07 45.03
N VAL A 18 -46.81 -45.93 44.02
CA VAL A 18 -47.21 -45.91 42.57
C VAL A 18 -46.54 -44.78 41.77
N ARG A 19 -45.94 -44.94 40.57
CA ARG A 19 -45.51 -46.05 39.69
C ARG A 19 -44.60 -45.44 38.60
N ARG A 20 -43.69 -46.28 38.07
CA ARG A 20 -42.92 -46.10 36.81
C ARG A 20 -43.76 -46.39 35.56
N ALA A 21 -43.41 -45.77 34.43
CA ALA A 21 -43.53 -46.34 33.06
C ALA A 21 -42.58 -45.53 32.13
N ARG A 22 -41.49 -46.12 31.60
CA ARG A 22 -41.33 -46.94 30.37
C ARG A 22 -41.50 -46.14 29.05
N ARG A 23 -40.38 -45.99 28.33
CA ARG A 23 -40.24 -45.52 26.94
C ARG A 23 -40.44 -46.66 25.94
N PRO A 24 -40.82 -46.34 24.70
CA PRO A 24 -40.25 -47.01 23.53
C PRO A 24 -39.79 -46.03 22.42
N LEU A 25 -38.83 -46.48 21.62
CA LEU A 25 -38.32 -45.87 20.39
C LEU A 25 -39.23 -46.21 19.19
N ALA A 26 -39.51 -45.24 18.34
CA ALA A 26 -39.79 -45.45 16.90
C ALA A 26 -39.60 -44.13 16.13
N ALA A 27 -38.91 -44.21 14.99
CA ALA A 27 -38.63 -43.12 14.08
C ALA A 27 -39.83 -42.78 13.18
N LEU A 28 -40.04 -41.51 12.87
CA LEU A 28 -40.77 -41.08 11.67
C LEU A 28 -40.34 -39.67 11.23
N LEU A 29 -39.94 -39.58 9.96
CA LEU A 29 -39.70 -38.36 9.20
C LEU A 29 -41.01 -37.58 9.05
N VAL A 30 -41.03 -36.30 9.43
CA VAL A 30 -41.97 -35.31 8.90
C VAL A 30 -41.21 -34.01 8.66
N ALA A 31 -41.07 -33.65 7.39
CA ALA A 31 -40.69 -32.32 6.95
C ALA A 31 -41.86 -31.36 7.20
N VAL A 32 -41.61 -30.26 7.92
CA VAL A 32 -42.42 -29.04 7.85
C VAL A 32 -41.48 -27.85 7.77
N ALA A 33 -41.44 -27.26 6.58
CA ALA A 33 -40.95 -25.92 6.35
C ALA A 33 -42.04 -24.92 6.75
N LEU A 34 -41.71 -23.99 7.64
CA LEU A 34 -42.38 -22.70 7.88
C LEU A 34 -41.25 -21.73 8.24
N LEU A 35 -40.65 -21.01 7.28
CA LEU A 35 -41.12 -19.70 6.80
C LEU A 35 -41.71 -18.88 7.94
N LEU A 36 -40.87 -18.06 8.58
CA LEU A 36 -41.12 -16.67 8.97
C LEU A 36 -39.92 -16.16 9.80
N GLY A 37 -39.08 -15.35 9.18
CA GLY A 37 -37.91 -14.76 9.81
C GLY A 37 -36.88 -14.29 8.80
N VAL A 38 -37.28 -13.41 7.87
CA VAL A 38 -36.31 -12.63 7.07
C VAL A 38 -35.69 -11.58 8.00
N GLY A 39 -34.84 -12.04 8.93
CA GLY A 39 -33.78 -11.21 9.45
C GLY A 39 -32.77 -11.07 8.34
N ALA A 40 -32.50 -9.85 7.90
CA ALA A 40 -31.44 -9.57 6.95
C ALA A 40 -30.11 -10.08 7.54
N VAL A 41 -29.71 -11.29 7.14
CA VAL A 41 -28.35 -11.76 7.35
C VAL A 41 -27.48 -10.80 6.53
N PRO A 42 -26.50 -10.10 7.13
CA PRO A 42 -25.63 -9.23 6.35
C PRO A 42 -25.04 -10.05 5.19
N ALA A 43 -25.34 -9.61 3.96
CA ALA A 43 -24.94 -10.30 2.75
C ALA A 43 -23.42 -10.14 2.59
N TYR A 44 -22.67 -11.17 2.92
CA TYR A 44 -21.24 -11.27 2.65
C TYR A 44 -21.02 -12.13 1.41
N ALA A 45 -19.97 -11.86 0.64
CA ALA A 45 -19.43 -12.88 -0.26
C ALA A 45 -18.91 -14.08 0.56
N GLU A 46 -18.95 -15.29 0.00
CA GLU A 46 -18.55 -16.51 0.70
C GLU A 46 -17.12 -16.40 1.30
N PRO A 47 -16.84 -16.98 2.49
CA PRO A 47 -15.57 -16.77 3.20
C PRO A 47 -14.30 -17.30 2.49
N ASN A 48 -14.45 -18.11 1.45
CA ASN A 48 -13.33 -18.70 0.70
C ASN A 48 -13.08 -17.92 -0.60
N GLU A 49 -12.23 -16.90 -0.51
CA GLU A 49 -11.82 -15.97 -1.59
C GLU A 49 -10.98 -16.63 -2.72
N GLY A 50 -11.16 -17.93 -2.95
CA GLY A 50 -10.33 -18.69 -3.88
C GLY A 50 -8.86 -18.79 -3.45
N GLY A 51 -8.11 -19.74 -4.03
CA GLY A 51 -6.71 -19.95 -3.68
C GLY A 51 -6.45 -20.46 -2.25
N THR A 52 -5.20 -20.85 -1.99
CA THR A 52 -4.77 -21.32 -0.65
C THR A 52 -4.37 -20.14 0.24
N LYS A 53 -4.42 -20.30 1.57
CA LYS A 53 -3.86 -19.30 2.51
C LYS A 53 -2.42 -18.94 2.16
N LYS A 54 -1.60 -19.96 1.84
CA LYS A 54 -0.20 -19.78 1.42
C LYS A 54 -0.06 -18.89 0.19
N LEU A 55 -0.96 -19.03 -0.79
CA LEU A 55 -0.98 -18.17 -1.96
C LEU A 55 -1.30 -16.72 -1.58
N ARG A 56 -2.35 -16.50 -0.80
CA ARG A 56 -2.75 -15.14 -0.36
C ARG A 56 -1.64 -14.46 0.45
N ASP A 57 -1.03 -15.17 1.40
CA ASP A 57 0.10 -14.66 2.18
C ASP A 57 1.30 -14.29 1.28
N ALA A 58 1.59 -15.11 0.26
CA ALA A 58 2.66 -14.83 -0.69
C ALA A 58 2.34 -13.58 -1.53
N LEU A 59 1.12 -13.45 -2.05
CA LEU A 59 0.66 -12.29 -2.82
C LEU A 59 0.69 -11.01 -1.99
N GLU A 60 0.23 -11.07 -0.74
CA GLU A 60 0.32 -9.96 0.22
C GLU A 60 1.79 -9.53 0.40
N ALA A 61 2.67 -10.48 0.72
CA ALA A 61 4.08 -10.20 0.99
C ALA A 61 4.80 -9.63 -0.23
N THR A 62 4.56 -10.18 -1.43
CA THR A 62 5.19 -9.68 -2.67
C THR A 62 4.63 -8.33 -3.08
N ALA A 63 3.34 -8.08 -2.89
CA ALA A 63 2.72 -6.79 -3.19
C ALA A 63 3.28 -5.70 -2.26
N LYS A 64 3.31 -5.95 -0.95
CA LYS A 64 3.89 -5.03 0.04
C LYS A 64 5.32 -4.66 -0.30
N ALA A 65 6.18 -5.68 -0.49
CA ALA A 65 7.59 -5.46 -0.82
C ALA A 65 7.78 -4.71 -2.15
N HIS A 66 6.93 -4.98 -3.16
CA HIS A 66 6.96 -4.27 -4.43
C HIS A 66 6.55 -2.79 -4.26
N ILE A 67 5.47 -2.51 -3.54
CA ILE A 67 4.97 -1.16 -3.27
C ILE A 67 6.02 -0.33 -2.51
N GLU A 68 6.62 -0.91 -1.47
CA GLU A 68 7.68 -0.25 -0.71
C GLU A 68 8.91 0.04 -1.58
N ALA A 69 9.37 -0.94 -2.36
CA ALA A 69 10.53 -0.77 -3.24
C ALA A 69 10.26 0.30 -4.30
N LYS A 70 9.06 0.34 -4.86
CA LYS A 70 8.63 1.39 -5.80
C LYS A 70 8.62 2.77 -5.14
N GLY A 71 8.12 2.88 -3.91
CA GLY A 71 8.14 4.13 -3.14
C GLY A 71 9.57 4.62 -2.89
N ARG A 72 10.47 3.73 -2.45
CA ARG A 72 11.89 4.04 -2.25
C ARG A 72 12.57 4.49 -3.55
N LEU A 73 12.28 3.81 -4.67
CA LEU A 73 12.77 4.15 -6.00
C LEU A 73 12.34 5.55 -6.43
N ASP A 74 11.05 5.87 -6.30
CA ASP A 74 10.51 7.18 -6.71
C ASP A 74 11.09 8.31 -5.86
N ASN A 75 11.21 8.10 -4.55
CA ASN A 75 11.84 9.05 -3.64
C ASN A 75 13.32 9.27 -3.97
N SER A 76 14.05 8.21 -4.30
CA SER A 76 15.44 8.29 -4.73
C SER A 76 15.60 9.07 -6.03
N LYS A 77 14.73 8.84 -7.02
CA LYS A 77 14.69 9.63 -8.26
C LYS A 77 14.41 11.11 -8.01
N ALA A 78 13.50 11.42 -7.09
CA ALA A 78 13.23 12.81 -6.72
C ALA A 78 14.44 13.47 -6.04
N ARG A 79 15.15 12.76 -5.15
CA ARG A 79 16.40 13.25 -4.53
C ARG A 79 17.49 13.45 -5.57
N GLN A 80 17.71 12.47 -6.46
CA GLN A 80 18.66 12.57 -7.56
C GLN A 80 18.39 13.79 -8.42
N LYS A 81 17.13 14.04 -8.82
CA LYS A 81 16.77 15.23 -9.62
C LYS A 81 17.14 16.53 -8.92
N ARG A 82 16.91 16.64 -7.61
CA ARG A 82 17.30 17.82 -6.82
C ARG A 82 18.82 17.99 -6.77
N LEU A 83 19.55 16.91 -6.50
CA LEU A 83 21.01 16.92 -6.43
C LEU A 83 21.64 17.30 -7.78
N VAL A 84 21.10 16.80 -8.89
CA VAL A 84 21.54 17.19 -10.24
C VAL A 84 21.32 18.69 -10.48
N GLY A 85 20.18 19.24 -10.06
CA GLY A 85 19.94 20.68 -10.12
C GLY A 85 20.94 21.49 -9.28
N GLN A 86 21.26 21.03 -8.06
CA GLN A 86 22.26 21.66 -7.19
C GLN A 86 23.67 21.59 -7.80
N LEU A 87 24.04 20.45 -8.37
CA LEU A 87 25.31 20.27 -9.03
C LEU A 87 25.45 21.23 -10.22
N GLY A 88 24.41 21.39 -11.05
CA GLY A 88 24.43 22.35 -12.16
C GLY A 88 24.66 23.79 -11.69
N ALA A 89 24.00 24.20 -10.59
CA ALA A 89 24.23 25.52 -10.01
C ALA A 89 25.66 25.69 -9.45
N LEU A 90 26.22 24.64 -8.84
CA LEU A 90 27.60 24.61 -8.37
C LEU A 90 28.60 24.68 -9.52
N GLU A 91 28.34 24.00 -10.63
CA GLU A 91 29.19 24.02 -11.83
C GLU A 91 29.27 25.42 -12.44
N VAL A 92 28.14 26.15 -12.54
CA VAL A 92 28.13 27.56 -12.96
C VAL A 92 28.97 28.42 -12.00
N ARG A 93 28.77 28.25 -10.68
CA ARG A 93 29.53 28.99 -9.67
C ARG A 93 31.03 28.68 -9.72
N LEU A 94 31.40 27.44 -10.03
CA LEU A 94 32.79 27.03 -10.17
C LEU A 94 33.47 27.71 -11.36
N VAL A 95 32.77 27.89 -12.49
CA VAL A 95 33.29 28.63 -13.64
C VAL A 95 33.58 30.08 -13.24
N GLU A 96 32.63 30.74 -12.58
CA GLU A 96 32.79 32.12 -12.11
C GLU A 96 33.96 32.28 -11.12
N LEU A 97 34.00 31.44 -10.08
CA LEU A 97 35.06 31.49 -9.07
C LEU A 97 36.43 31.16 -9.65
N THR A 98 36.48 30.25 -10.64
CA THR A 98 37.73 29.94 -11.35
C THR A 98 38.23 31.15 -12.14
N ALA A 99 37.35 31.89 -12.81
CA ALA A 99 37.72 33.12 -13.50
C ALA A 99 38.24 34.19 -12.51
N GLN A 100 37.54 34.41 -11.39
CA GLN A 100 37.95 35.37 -10.36
C GLN A 100 39.31 35.01 -9.73
N VAL A 101 39.58 33.72 -9.47
CA VAL A 101 40.89 33.27 -8.99
C VAL A 101 41.96 33.41 -10.08
N GLY A 102 41.61 33.19 -11.35
CA GLY A 102 42.47 33.46 -12.49
C GLY A 102 42.92 34.92 -12.58
N GLU A 103 42.02 35.87 -12.29
CA GLU A 103 42.37 37.30 -12.21
C GLU A 103 43.38 37.58 -11.09
N VAL A 104 43.20 36.98 -9.91
CA VAL A 104 44.14 37.10 -8.78
C VAL A 104 45.52 36.58 -9.19
N ALA A 105 45.57 35.41 -9.84
CA ALA A 105 46.81 34.83 -10.33
C ALA A 105 47.48 35.69 -11.40
N ALA A 106 46.70 36.26 -12.34
CA ALA A 106 47.22 37.13 -13.39
C ALA A 106 47.77 38.45 -12.84
N GLN A 107 47.11 39.06 -11.86
CA GLN A 107 47.61 40.27 -11.20
C GLN A 107 48.91 40.00 -10.43
N SER A 108 48.96 38.90 -9.68
CA SER A 108 50.17 38.44 -9.00
C SER A 108 51.33 38.22 -9.98
N TYR A 109 51.06 37.62 -11.14
CA TYR A 109 52.06 37.41 -12.18
C TYR A 109 52.56 38.72 -12.81
N ARG A 110 51.66 39.66 -13.15
CA ARG A 110 52.02 40.95 -13.78
C ARG A 110 52.84 41.86 -12.88
N LEU A 111 52.51 41.89 -11.58
CA LEU A 111 53.27 42.67 -10.60
C LEU A 111 54.67 42.05 -10.37
N GLY A 112 54.87 40.79 -10.77
CA GLY A 112 56.16 40.11 -10.69
C GLY A 112 56.67 39.98 -9.26
N ARG A 113 57.95 39.65 -9.09
CA ARG A 113 58.62 39.52 -7.78
C ARG A 113 58.72 40.83 -6.96
N LEU A 114 58.05 41.93 -7.37
CA LEU A 114 57.90 43.11 -6.52
C LEU A 114 56.96 42.76 -5.38
N THR A 115 57.53 42.34 -4.26
CA THR A 115 56.77 41.90 -3.10
C THR A 115 55.92 43.06 -2.57
N PRO A 116 54.75 42.79 -1.96
CA PRO A 116 54.00 43.78 -1.18
C PRO A 116 54.91 44.56 -0.22
N THR A 117 55.96 43.88 0.30
CA THR A 117 57.03 44.46 1.10
C THR A 117 57.81 45.56 0.38
N SER A 118 58.15 45.39 -0.91
CA SER A 118 58.83 46.43 -1.70
C SER A 118 57.93 47.64 -1.97
N MET A 119 56.63 47.45 -2.21
CA MET A 119 55.66 48.55 -2.37
C MET A 119 55.47 49.36 -1.08
N LEU A 120 55.53 48.68 0.06
CA LEU A 120 55.49 49.28 1.38
C LEU A 120 56.78 50.03 1.70
N LEU A 121 57.96 49.45 1.40
CA LEU A 121 59.26 50.08 1.65
C LEU A 121 59.53 51.32 0.78
N ASN A 122 58.85 51.45 -0.35
CA ASN A 122 58.92 52.62 -1.23
C ASN A 122 57.89 53.71 -0.88
N SER A 123 57.46 53.81 0.38
CA SER A 123 56.57 54.87 0.88
C SER A 123 57.38 56.08 1.34
N THR A 124 56.97 57.29 0.95
CA THR A 124 57.68 58.54 1.27
C THR A 124 57.27 59.17 2.61
N SER A 125 56.20 58.70 3.26
CA SER A 125 55.78 59.13 4.61
C SER A 125 55.10 58.00 5.40
N PRO A 126 55.05 58.09 6.75
CA PRO A 126 54.34 57.14 7.60
C PRO A 126 52.85 56.95 7.26
N GLU A 127 52.16 58.02 6.85
CA GLU A 127 50.74 57.99 6.49
C GLU A 127 50.54 57.19 5.20
N THR A 128 51.36 57.44 4.17
CA THR A 128 51.29 56.70 2.89
C THR A 128 51.63 55.22 3.09
N PHE A 129 52.52 54.89 4.02
CA PHE A 129 52.81 53.51 4.39
C PHE A 129 51.56 52.81 4.94
N LEU A 130 50.88 53.43 5.91
CA LEU A 130 49.68 52.86 6.55
C LEU A 130 48.52 52.67 5.56
N GLU A 131 48.29 53.63 4.67
CA GLU A 131 47.26 53.52 3.61
C GLU A 131 47.53 52.36 2.65
N ARG A 132 48.79 52.20 2.21
CA ARG A 132 49.20 51.07 1.35
C ARG A 132 49.07 49.74 2.08
N ALA A 133 49.45 49.69 3.36
CA ALA A 133 49.34 48.48 4.17
C ALA A 133 47.88 48.05 4.35
N ALA A 134 46.98 48.99 4.67
CA ALA A 134 45.55 48.72 4.78
C ALA A 134 44.95 48.24 3.44
N SER A 135 45.36 48.85 2.33
CA SER A 135 44.91 48.45 0.99
C SER A 135 45.36 47.04 0.62
N LEU A 136 46.62 46.70 0.91
CA LEU A 136 47.17 45.36 0.68
C LEU A 136 46.47 44.30 1.54
N ASP A 137 46.16 44.61 2.80
CA ASP A 137 45.42 43.71 3.68
C ASP A 137 44.00 43.45 3.15
N LEU A 138 43.28 44.50 2.74
CA LEU A 138 41.96 44.35 2.12
C LEU A 138 41.98 43.48 0.87
N MET A 139 43.01 43.64 0.03
CA MET A 139 43.22 42.80 -1.16
C MET A 139 43.48 41.34 -0.77
N ALA A 140 44.39 41.09 0.18
CA ALA A 140 44.71 39.75 0.67
C ALA A 140 43.48 39.05 1.29
N GLN A 141 42.68 39.77 2.08
CA GLN A 141 41.43 39.24 2.63
C GLN A 141 40.41 38.89 1.54
N ARG A 142 40.26 39.74 0.52
CA ARG A 142 39.36 39.49 -0.62
C ARG A 142 39.82 38.28 -1.42
N ASP A 143 41.10 38.20 -1.76
CA ASP A 143 41.66 37.13 -2.58
C ASP A 143 41.65 35.80 -1.82
N GLY A 144 41.94 35.82 -0.52
CA GLY A 144 41.78 34.68 0.38
C GLY A 144 40.33 34.19 0.47
N ARG A 145 39.34 35.11 0.49
CA ARG A 145 37.91 34.73 0.41
C ARG A 145 37.57 34.03 -0.90
N ARG A 146 38.04 34.53 -2.04
CA ARG A 146 37.80 33.92 -3.37
C ARG A 146 38.36 32.49 -3.45
N LEU A 147 39.60 32.29 -2.99
CA LEU A 147 40.23 30.97 -2.94
C LEU A 147 39.48 29.99 -2.04
N ARG A 148 39.05 30.43 -0.85
CA ARG A 148 38.23 29.61 0.06
C ARG A 148 36.90 29.25 -0.58
N SER A 149 36.17 30.22 -1.15
CA SER A 149 34.90 29.97 -1.82
C SER A 149 35.04 29.01 -3.00
N LEU A 150 36.11 29.10 -3.80
CA LEU A 150 36.38 28.14 -4.88
C LEU A 150 36.59 26.73 -4.33
N THR A 151 37.37 26.60 -3.25
CA THR A 151 37.68 25.32 -2.62
C THR A 151 36.42 24.68 -2.02
N GLU A 152 35.62 25.46 -1.31
CA GLU A 152 34.32 25.04 -0.75
C GLU A 152 33.35 24.61 -1.86
N ALA A 153 33.23 25.39 -2.94
CA ALA A 153 32.37 25.04 -4.07
C ALA A 153 32.81 23.75 -4.77
N ARG A 154 34.14 23.51 -4.90
CA ARG A 154 34.68 22.27 -5.48
C ARG A 154 34.33 21.08 -4.61
N GLU A 155 34.48 21.22 -3.30
CA GLU A 155 34.14 20.16 -2.35
C GLU A 155 32.63 19.87 -2.36
N GLN A 156 31.79 20.91 -2.35
CA GLN A 156 30.34 20.76 -2.46
C GLN A 156 29.93 20.05 -3.76
N ALA A 157 30.55 20.39 -4.90
CA ALA A 157 30.28 19.73 -6.17
C ALA A 157 30.70 18.26 -6.15
N ARG A 158 31.85 17.95 -5.54
CA ARG A 158 32.31 16.56 -5.36
C ARG A 158 31.34 15.75 -4.50
N GLN A 159 30.88 16.31 -3.39
CA GLN A 159 29.91 15.66 -2.50
C GLN A 159 28.56 15.46 -3.19
N ALA A 160 28.09 16.44 -3.97
CA ALA A 160 26.87 16.32 -4.76
C ALA A 160 26.97 15.16 -5.77
N LYS A 161 28.12 15.01 -6.46
CA LYS A 161 28.36 13.87 -7.37
C LYS A 161 28.30 12.53 -6.64
N ILE A 162 28.96 12.40 -5.48
CA ILE A 162 28.92 11.17 -4.67
C ILE A 162 27.49 10.85 -4.20
N ALA A 163 26.74 11.87 -3.80
CA ALA A 163 25.34 11.72 -3.40
C ALA A 163 24.47 11.24 -4.57
N ILE A 164 24.65 11.81 -5.77
CA ILE A 164 23.97 11.35 -7.00
C ILE A 164 24.27 9.88 -7.28
N ASP A 165 25.55 9.48 -7.24
CA ASP A 165 25.95 8.09 -7.47
C ASP A 165 25.35 7.13 -6.43
N THR A 166 25.21 7.60 -5.18
CA THR A 166 24.57 6.85 -4.11
C THR A 166 23.08 6.64 -4.40
N GLU A 167 22.37 7.68 -4.86
CA GLU A 167 20.98 7.55 -5.29
C GLU A 167 20.86 6.59 -6.48
N VAL A 168 21.75 6.65 -7.48
CA VAL A 168 21.74 5.71 -8.62
C VAL A 168 21.87 4.26 -8.16
N ARG A 169 22.79 3.96 -7.24
CA ARG A 169 22.93 2.61 -6.66
C ARG A 169 21.68 2.17 -5.91
N GLU A 170 21.06 3.06 -5.14
CA GLU A 170 19.80 2.78 -4.44
C GLU A 170 18.67 2.48 -5.43
N GLN A 171 18.57 3.23 -6.54
CA GLN A 171 17.59 2.95 -7.59
C GLN A 171 17.78 1.56 -8.21
N GLN A 172 19.03 1.19 -8.54
CA GLN A 172 19.35 -0.13 -9.08
C GLN A 172 18.97 -1.25 -8.09
N LYS A 173 19.26 -1.06 -6.80
CA LYS A 173 18.87 -1.99 -5.73
C LYS A 173 17.35 -2.16 -5.67
N GLN A 174 16.58 -1.07 -5.68
CA GLN A 174 15.12 -1.16 -5.61
C GLN A 174 14.52 -1.79 -6.88
N LEU A 175 15.08 -1.53 -8.07
CA LEU A 175 14.70 -2.22 -9.30
C LEU A 175 14.95 -3.73 -9.21
N ALA A 176 16.08 -4.16 -8.65
CA ALA A 176 16.38 -5.57 -8.43
C ALA A 176 15.40 -6.22 -7.42
N VAL A 177 15.05 -5.52 -6.34
CA VAL A 177 14.02 -5.96 -5.39
C VAL A 177 12.68 -6.14 -6.10
N MET A 178 12.23 -5.14 -6.87
CA MET A 178 10.97 -5.21 -7.61
C MET A 178 10.95 -6.39 -8.60
N ALA A 179 12.04 -6.61 -9.33
CA ALA A 179 12.18 -7.73 -10.26
C ALA A 179 12.13 -9.09 -9.54
N LYS A 180 12.81 -9.21 -8.39
CA LYS A 180 12.75 -10.43 -7.56
C LYS A 180 11.33 -10.69 -7.05
N LYS A 181 10.65 -9.66 -6.54
CA LYS A 181 9.27 -9.78 -6.03
C LYS A 181 8.25 -10.08 -7.11
N LYS A 182 8.47 -9.57 -8.33
CA LYS A 182 7.70 -9.98 -9.50
C LYS A 182 7.83 -11.49 -9.77
N LYS A 183 9.06 -12.01 -9.80
CA LYS A 183 9.30 -13.45 -10.02
C LYS A 183 8.68 -14.32 -8.93
N GLU A 184 8.82 -13.93 -7.67
CA GLU A 184 8.19 -14.64 -6.54
C GLU A 184 6.66 -14.65 -6.64
N ALA A 185 6.06 -13.51 -7.02
CA ALA A 185 4.61 -13.43 -7.24
C ALA A 185 4.15 -14.29 -8.43
N GLU A 186 4.91 -14.31 -9.54
CA GLU A 186 4.61 -15.16 -10.69
C GLU A 186 4.71 -16.65 -10.34
N ALA A 187 5.72 -17.03 -9.56
CA ALA A 187 5.87 -18.41 -9.07
C ALA A 187 4.73 -18.82 -8.13
N ALA A 188 4.27 -17.91 -7.26
CA ALA A 188 3.11 -18.16 -6.41
C ALA A 188 1.83 -18.34 -7.25
N LEU A 189 1.64 -17.50 -8.27
CA LEU A 189 0.47 -17.55 -9.15
C LEU A 189 0.48 -18.75 -10.11
N ALA A 190 1.64 -19.30 -10.46
CA ALA A 190 1.75 -20.42 -11.40
C ALA A 190 0.92 -21.65 -11.00
N ALA A 191 0.68 -21.85 -9.70
CA ALA A 191 -0.14 -22.97 -9.20
C ALA A 191 -1.66 -22.79 -9.45
N VAL A 192 -2.12 -21.56 -9.70
CA VAL A 192 -3.55 -21.23 -9.83
C VAL A 192 -3.89 -20.44 -11.11
N SER A 193 -2.87 -20.13 -11.91
CA SER A 193 -2.97 -19.25 -13.07
C SER A 193 -2.46 -19.95 -14.31
N SER A 194 -3.24 -19.94 -15.38
CA SER A 194 -2.83 -20.42 -16.70
C SER A 194 -2.04 -19.38 -17.51
N GLY A 195 -1.70 -18.21 -16.94
CA GLY A 195 -0.86 -17.21 -17.59
C GLY A 195 -1.37 -15.76 -17.46
N GLY A 196 -0.81 -14.90 -18.32
CA GLY A 196 -1.22 -13.49 -18.45
C GLY A 196 -2.63 -13.35 -19.01
N SER A 197 -3.34 -12.32 -18.57
CA SER A 197 -4.67 -11.98 -19.07
C SER A 197 -4.75 -10.49 -19.45
N GLY A 198 -5.64 -10.16 -20.39
CA GLY A 198 -5.78 -8.80 -20.94
C GLY A 198 -6.29 -7.75 -19.95
N GLY A 199 -6.73 -8.19 -18.76
CA GLY A 199 -7.31 -7.31 -17.75
C GLY A 199 -8.66 -6.73 -18.18
N PHE A 200 -8.98 -5.60 -17.57
CA PHE A 200 -10.25 -4.90 -17.80
C PHE A 200 -9.97 -3.45 -18.20
N SER A 201 -10.83 -2.92 -19.06
CA SER A 201 -10.74 -1.56 -19.57
C SER A 201 -12.02 -0.78 -19.27
N GLY A 202 -11.97 0.52 -19.47
CA GLY A 202 -13.08 1.41 -19.17
C GLY A 202 -13.09 1.92 -17.72
N GLY A 203 -14.21 2.53 -17.35
CA GLY A 203 -14.44 3.16 -16.07
C GLY A 203 -13.93 4.58 -15.94
N ASN A 204 -14.33 5.22 -14.85
CA ASN A 204 -14.12 6.65 -14.61
C ASN A 204 -12.63 7.03 -14.75
N SER A 205 -12.32 8.13 -15.43
CA SER A 205 -10.94 8.64 -15.55
C SER A 205 -10.52 9.47 -14.32
N ALA A 206 -11.45 9.75 -13.41
CA ALA A 206 -11.21 10.50 -12.18
C ALA A 206 -10.16 9.81 -11.31
N SER A 207 -9.15 10.60 -10.94
CA SER A 207 -8.13 10.21 -9.97
C SER A 207 -8.70 10.26 -8.55
N ALA A 208 -8.48 9.20 -7.77
CA ALA A 208 -8.77 9.18 -6.35
C ALA A 208 -7.96 10.24 -5.60
N LYS A 209 -8.47 10.77 -4.48
CA LYS A 209 -7.63 11.48 -3.53
C LYS A 209 -6.63 10.50 -2.89
N PRO A 210 -5.32 10.77 -2.88
CA PRO A 210 -4.34 9.87 -2.31
C PRO A 210 -4.60 9.66 -0.82
N ALA A 211 -4.42 8.43 -0.34
CA ALA A 211 -4.38 8.16 1.09
C ALA A 211 -3.15 8.84 1.71
N PRO A 212 -3.24 9.29 2.98
CA PRO A 212 -2.12 9.90 3.68
C PRO A 212 -0.86 9.01 3.68
N ARG A 213 0.30 9.64 3.55
CA ARG A 213 1.62 9.01 3.61
C ARG A 213 2.45 9.65 4.71
N ASN A 214 3.44 8.92 5.21
CA ASN A 214 4.45 9.46 6.10
C ASN A 214 5.27 10.55 5.39
N SER A 215 6.01 11.36 6.15
CA SER A 215 6.88 12.43 5.61
C SER A 215 7.97 11.90 4.67
N ASP A 216 8.40 10.66 4.85
CA ASP A 216 9.33 9.95 3.98
C ASP A 216 8.65 9.31 2.74
N GLY A 217 7.34 9.50 2.56
CA GLY A 217 6.53 8.95 1.47
C GLY A 217 6.11 7.49 1.64
N SER A 218 6.53 6.82 2.72
CA SER A 218 6.10 5.44 3.01
C SER A 218 4.62 5.41 3.45
N TRP A 219 4.02 4.22 3.38
CA TRP A 219 2.68 4.01 3.90
C TRP A 219 2.73 3.84 5.42
N PRO A 220 1.89 4.53 6.20
CA PRO A 220 1.81 4.29 7.64
C PRO A 220 1.31 2.86 7.91
N SER A 221 1.83 2.27 8.99
CA SER A 221 1.25 1.03 9.53
C SER A 221 -0.12 1.36 10.09
N GLU A 222 -1.13 0.59 9.68
CA GLU A 222 -2.51 0.81 10.09
C GLU A 222 -3.12 -0.50 10.56
N SER A 223 -3.90 -0.41 11.63
CA SER A 223 -4.72 -1.50 12.14
C SER A 223 -6.21 -1.19 11.93
N CYS A 224 -7.02 -2.24 12.08
CA CYS A 224 -8.47 -2.17 12.16
C CYS A 224 -8.87 -1.25 13.32
N SER A 225 -9.20 0.01 13.02
CA SER A 225 -9.30 1.07 14.03
C SER A 225 -10.43 2.07 13.78
N VAL A 226 -11.07 2.04 12.61
CA VAL A 226 -12.25 2.85 12.31
C VAL A 226 -13.45 1.94 12.10
N ASN A 227 -14.63 2.34 12.57
CA ASN A 227 -15.85 1.57 12.35
C ASN A 227 -16.10 1.38 10.85
N ASP A 228 -16.37 0.14 10.46
CA ASP A 228 -16.73 -0.19 9.08
C ASP A 228 -18.14 0.37 8.79
N PRO A 229 -18.32 1.30 7.82
CA PRO A 229 -19.64 1.78 7.46
C PRO A 229 -20.46 0.79 6.61
N THR A 230 -19.88 -0.35 6.23
CA THR A 230 -20.50 -1.34 5.34
C THR A 230 -20.95 -2.62 6.05
N THR A 231 -20.39 -2.93 7.22
CA THR A 231 -20.67 -4.16 7.99
C THR A 231 -20.57 -3.89 9.50
N SER A 232 -20.64 -4.94 10.33
CA SER A 232 -20.33 -4.84 11.76
C SER A 232 -18.86 -5.16 12.01
N GLY A 233 -18.05 -4.16 12.37
CA GLY A 233 -16.65 -4.33 12.77
C GLY A 233 -15.81 -3.09 12.50
N CYS A 234 -14.54 -3.29 12.15
CA CYS A 234 -13.62 -2.20 11.84
C CYS A 234 -12.90 -2.39 10.50
N ILE A 235 -12.44 -1.29 9.93
CA ILE A 235 -11.53 -1.25 8.81
C ILE A 235 -10.32 -0.36 9.16
N THR A 236 -9.31 -0.34 8.29
CA THR A 236 -8.22 0.62 8.40
C THR A 236 -8.65 1.99 7.85
N PRO A 237 -8.01 3.10 8.30
CA PRO A 237 -8.21 4.41 7.71
C PRO A 237 -8.00 4.44 6.18
N ARG A 238 -7.04 3.68 5.66
CA ARG A 238 -6.78 3.54 4.21
C ARG A 238 -7.91 2.82 3.48
N THR A 239 -8.45 1.75 4.04
CA THR A 239 -9.62 1.05 3.48
C THR A 239 -10.84 1.97 3.44
N LEU A 240 -11.06 2.75 4.51
CA LEU A 240 -12.13 3.75 4.54
C LEU A 240 -11.93 4.83 3.47
N ASN A 241 -10.69 5.30 3.27
CA ASN A 241 -10.39 6.24 2.18
C ASN A 241 -10.68 5.60 0.82
N ALA A 242 -10.23 4.36 0.57
CA ALA A 242 -10.49 3.66 -0.68
C ALA A 242 -12.00 3.53 -0.95
N LEU A 243 -12.78 3.06 0.02
CA LEU A 243 -14.24 2.99 -0.06
C LEU A 243 -14.87 4.34 -0.46
N LYS A 244 -14.50 5.42 0.25
CA LYS A 244 -15.04 6.76 -0.01
C LYS A 244 -14.67 7.27 -1.40
N GLN A 245 -13.44 7.03 -1.85
CA GLN A 245 -13.00 7.44 -3.19
C GLN A 245 -13.69 6.62 -4.29
N THR A 246 -13.90 5.32 -4.07
CA THR A 246 -14.65 4.45 -4.98
C THR A 246 -16.09 4.93 -5.13
N GLN A 247 -16.76 5.26 -4.03
CA GLN A 247 -18.11 5.82 -4.04
C GLN A 247 -18.18 7.21 -4.70
N ALA A 248 -17.19 8.07 -4.43
CA ALA A 248 -17.07 9.39 -5.06
C ALA A 248 -16.85 9.29 -6.58
N ALA A 249 -16.20 8.23 -7.06
CA ALA A 249 -16.03 7.94 -8.48
C ALA A 249 -17.31 7.40 -9.17
N GLY A 250 -18.41 7.22 -8.41
CA GLY A 250 -19.72 6.79 -8.92
C GLY A 250 -20.06 5.32 -8.66
N TYR A 251 -19.16 4.54 -8.06
CA TYR A 251 -19.37 3.13 -7.79
C TYR A 251 -20.04 2.95 -6.42
N LYS A 252 -21.37 2.96 -6.41
CA LYS A 252 -22.21 3.01 -5.20
C LYS A 252 -23.04 1.75 -4.94
N ARG A 253 -22.81 0.67 -5.70
CA ARG A 253 -23.45 -0.63 -5.42
C ARG A 253 -23.03 -1.16 -4.05
N HIS A 254 -23.75 -2.16 -3.56
CA HIS A 254 -23.52 -2.75 -2.24
C HIS A 254 -22.04 -3.16 -2.06
N VAL A 255 -21.51 -2.91 -0.87
CA VAL A 255 -20.12 -3.21 -0.50
C VAL A 255 -20.11 -3.91 0.85
N SER A 256 -19.14 -4.81 1.05
CA SER A 256 -18.87 -5.44 2.33
C SER A 256 -17.37 -5.51 2.58
N CYS A 257 -16.89 -4.85 3.64
CA CYS A 257 -15.45 -4.70 3.90
C CYS A 257 -14.92 -5.60 5.02
N TYR A 258 -15.54 -5.62 6.19
CA TYR A 258 -15.07 -6.42 7.32
C TYR A 258 -15.90 -7.69 7.54
N ARG A 259 -15.21 -8.79 7.87
CA ARG A 259 -15.78 -9.98 8.52
C ARG A 259 -14.77 -10.57 9.50
N SER A 260 -15.23 -11.04 10.67
CA SER A 260 -14.35 -11.50 11.76
C SER A 260 -13.71 -12.87 11.53
N GLY A 261 -14.30 -13.68 10.65
CA GLY A 261 -13.82 -15.03 10.32
C GLY A 261 -13.12 -15.12 8.96
N GLY A 262 -12.37 -16.20 8.76
CA GLY A 262 -11.65 -16.48 7.53
C GLY A 262 -10.16 -16.11 7.60
N SER A 263 -9.53 -16.00 6.43
CA SER A 263 -8.12 -15.62 6.28
C SER A 263 -8.03 -14.46 5.30
N GLY A 264 -6.82 -13.96 5.01
CA GLY A 264 -6.65 -12.83 4.09
C GLY A 264 -6.91 -11.48 4.76
N GLU A 265 -7.43 -10.53 3.99
CA GLU A 265 -7.45 -9.11 4.35
C GLU A 265 -8.73 -8.64 5.04
N HIS A 266 -9.86 -9.32 4.88
CA HIS A 266 -11.11 -8.88 5.51
C HIS A 266 -11.06 -8.86 7.05
N PRO A 267 -10.56 -9.91 7.76
CA PRO A 267 -10.46 -9.87 9.22
C PRO A 267 -9.48 -8.82 9.74
N LYS A 268 -8.58 -8.34 8.87
CA LYS A 268 -7.63 -7.27 9.17
C LYS A 268 -8.22 -5.87 8.93
N GLY A 269 -9.44 -5.77 8.39
CA GLY A 269 -10.05 -4.50 7.98
C GLY A 269 -9.42 -3.90 6.71
N ARG A 270 -8.78 -4.74 5.89
CA ARG A 270 -7.97 -4.32 4.73
C ARG A 270 -8.53 -4.80 3.39
N ALA A 271 -9.80 -5.18 3.33
CA ALA A 271 -10.44 -5.56 2.09
C ALA A 271 -11.85 -4.99 1.97
N CYS A 272 -12.35 -4.93 0.74
CA CYS A 272 -13.74 -4.67 0.41
C CYS A 272 -14.16 -5.48 -0.81
N ASP A 273 -15.28 -6.18 -0.69
CA ASP A 273 -16.00 -6.81 -1.79
C ASP A 273 -17.05 -5.82 -2.30
N PHE A 274 -16.97 -5.41 -3.55
CA PHE A 274 -17.92 -4.51 -4.20
C PHE A 274 -18.82 -5.32 -5.13
N SER A 275 -20.11 -5.41 -4.82
CA SER A 275 -21.04 -6.18 -5.65
C SER A 275 -21.08 -5.65 -7.08
N ALA A 276 -21.02 -6.59 -8.02
CA ALA A 276 -21.26 -6.32 -9.41
C ALA A 276 -22.76 -6.16 -9.71
N ALA A 277 -23.68 -6.69 -8.91
CA ALA A 277 -25.12 -6.53 -9.11
C ALA A 277 -25.70 -5.36 -8.29
N THR A 278 -26.86 -4.83 -8.69
CA THR A 278 -27.51 -3.74 -7.95
C THR A 278 -28.09 -4.17 -6.60
N ASN A 279 -28.51 -5.43 -6.48
CA ASN A 279 -29.26 -5.93 -5.32
C ASN A 279 -28.38 -6.68 -4.30
N GLY A 280 -27.09 -6.36 -4.21
CA GLY A 280 -26.17 -7.06 -3.31
C GLY A 280 -25.43 -8.20 -3.99
N PHE A 281 -24.84 -9.10 -3.20
CA PHE A 281 -24.08 -10.24 -3.72
C PHE A 281 -25.02 -11.35 -4.17
N GLU A 282 -25.36 -11.35 -5.46
CA GLU A 282 -26.20 -12.40 -6.05
C GLU A 282 -25.36 -13.64 -6.36
N ASP A 283 -25.91 -14.83 -6.12
CA ASP A 283 -25.24 -16.11 -6.42
C ASP A 283 -25.35 -16.47 -7.91
N ARG A 284 -24.84 -15.58 -8.76
CA ARG A 284 -24.75 -15.78 -10.20
C ARG A 284 -23.58 -14.98 -10.77
N THR A 285 -22.96 -15.50 -11.82
CA THR A 285 -21.95 -14.75 -12.57
C THR A 285 -22.57 -13.48 -13.15
N ALA A 286 -21.89 -12.34 -12.95
CA ALA A 286 -22.30 -11.07 -13.52
C ALA A 286 -22.27 -11.15 -15.05
N THR A 287 -23.33 -10.66 -15.68
CA THR A 287 -23.46 -10.58 -17.14
C THR A 287 -23.94 -9.18 -17.53
N GLY A 288 -23.89 -8.85 -18.83
CA GLY A 288 -24.39 -7.59 -19.35
C GLY A 288 -23.86 -6.36 -18.59
N GLY A 289 -24.78 -5.50 -18.14
CA GLY A 289 -24.45 -4.26 -17.42
C GLY A 289 -23.72 -4.48 -16.09
N ASP A 290 -23.97 -5.59 -15.39
CA ASP A 290 -23.27 -5.88 -14.13
C ASP A 290 -21.83 -6.27 -14.34
N LYS A 291 -21.57 -7.04 -15.41
CA LYS A 291 -20.19 -7.32 -15.81
C LYS A 291 -19.48 -6.05 -16.27
N ALA A 292 -20.13 -5.20 -17.07
CA ALA A 292 -19.56 -3.93 -17.51
C ALA A 292 -19.24 -3.00 -16.33
N TYR A 293 -20.09 -2.97 -15.30
CA TYR A 293 -19.83 -2.25 -14.05
C TYR A 293 -18.61 -2.80 -13.32
N GLY A 294 -18.50 -4.13 -13.16
CA GLY A 294 -17.35 -4.76 -12.52
C GLY A 294 -16.04 -4.55 -13.27
N ASP A 295 -16.05 -4.67 -14.61
CA ASP A 295 -14.88 -4.42 -15.47
C ASP A 295 -14.36 -2.98 -15.27
N SER A 296 -15.29 -2.02 -15.31
CA SER A 296 -15.06 -0.59 -15.10
C SER A 296 -14.50 -0.28 -13.70
N LEU A 297 -15.08 -0.90 -12.66
CA LEU A 297 -14.66 -0.75 -11.28
C LEU A 297 -13.25 -1.33 -11.02
N ALA A 298 -12.99 -2.55 -11.50
CA ALA A 298 -11.69 -3.19 -11.38
C ALA A 298 -10.59 -2.36 -12.07
N ALA A 299 -10.87 -1.87 -13.29
CA ALA A 299 -9.96 -1.01 -14.01
C ALA A 299 -9.69 0.33 -13.27
N TRP A 300 -10.71 0.91 -12.63
CA TRP A 300 -10.56 2.12 -11.84
C TRP A 300 -9.67 1.93 -10.60
N HIS A 301 -9.84 0.82 -9.87
CA HIS A 301 -8.99 0.50 -8.73
C HIS A 301 -7.53 0.32 -9.14
N VAL A 302 -7.28 -0.40 -10.26
CA VAL A 302 -5.92 -0.58 -10.80
C VAL A 302 -5.29 0.75 -11.20
N ARG A 303 -6.02 1.64 -11.90
CA ARG A 303 -5.51 2.97 -12.25
C ARG A 303 -5.15 3.82 -11.02
N ASN A 304 -5.88 3.63 -9.92
CA ASN A 304 -5.69 4.38 -8.69
C ASN A 304 -4.86 3.64 -7.63
N ALA A 305 -4.27 2.49 -7.97
CA ALA A 305 -3.65 1.58 -7.01
C ALA A 305 -2.57 2.23 -6.14
N SER A 306 -1.70 3.05 -6.73
CA SER A 306 -0.62 3.75 -6.00
C SER A 306 -1.13 4.87 -5.09
N ARG A 307 -2.29 5.45 -5.42
CA ARG A 307 -2.92 6.55 -4.67
C ARG A 307 -3.70 6.00 -3.49
N LEU A 308 -4.31 4.82 -3.65
CA LEU A 308 -5.10 4.17 -2.61
C LEU A 308 -4.28 3.24 -1.71
N GLY A 309 -3.18 2.67 -2.22
CA GLY A 309 -2.39 1.66 -1.51
C GLY A 309 -2.95 0.25 -1.69
N VAL A 310 -3.28 -0.12 -2.93
CA VAL A 310 -3.86 -1.42 -3.28
C VAL A 310 -2.79 -2.49 -3.35
N LEU A 311 -3.01 -3.62 -2.66
CA LEU A 311 -2.17 -4.82 -2.74
C LEU A 311 -2.51 -5.66 -3.96
N TYR A 312 -3.80 -5.92 -4.17
CA TYR A 312 -4.29 -6.63 -5.34
C TYR A 312 -5.78 -6.36 -5.55
N VAL A 313 -6.27 -6.63 -6.76
CA VAL A 313 -7.68 -6.56 -7.14
C VAL A 313 -8.04 -7.89 -7.77
N ILE A 314 -9.16 -8.50 -7.37
CA ILE A 314 -9.66 -9.74 -7.99
C ILE A 314 -11.00 -9.44 -8.66
N TRP A 315 -11.10 -9.77 -9.94
CA TRP A 315 -12.34 -9.64 -10.69
C TRP A 315 -12.37 -10.66 -11.82
N TYR A 316 -13.54 -11.27 -12.01
CA TYR A 316 -13.87 -12.13 -13.13
C TYR A 316 -12.79 -13.17 -13.45
N ARG A 317 -12.43 -13.95 -12.43
CA ARG A 317 -11.39 -14.98 -12.49
C ARG A 317 -10.01 -14.46 -12.87
N GLN A 318 -9.69 -13.23 -12.48
CA GLN A 318 -8.38 -12.64 -12.67
C GLN A 318 -7.95 -11.88 -11.42
N ILE A 319 -6.66 -11.86 -11.16
CA ILE A 319 -6.03 -11.08 -10.11
C ILE A 319 -5.04 -10.10 -10.71
N TRP A 320 -5.17 -8.84 -10.33
CA TRP A 320 -4.16 -7.81 -10.58
C TRP A 320 -3.27 -7.69 -9.36
N HIS A 321 -1.96 -7.73 -9.59
CA HIS A 321 -0.96 -7.49 -8.55
C HIS A 321 0.07 -6.46 -9.07
N PRO A 322 0.54 -5.50 -8.25
CA PRO A 322 1.33 -4.35 -8.71
C PRO A 322 2.62 -4.74 -9.43
N GLY A 323 3.22 -5.88 -9.05
CA GLY A 323 4.43 -6.37 -9.69
C GLY A 323 4.22 -7.15 -10.99
N THR A 324 3.05 -7.74 -11.21
CA THR A 324 2.81 -8.73 -12.28
C THR A 324 1.75 -8.27 -13.28
N GLY A 325 0.85 -7.37 -12.89
CA GLY A 325 -0.35 -7.04 -13.65
C GLY A 325 -1.43 -8.12 -13.49
N TRP A 326 -2.32 -8.22 -14.48
CA TRP A 326 -3.41 -9.20 -14.49
C TRP A 326 -2.91 -10.62 -14.80
N ARG A 327 -3.38 -11.59 -14.02
CA ARG A 327 -3.15 -13.03 -14.19
C ARG A 327 -4.48 -13.75 -13.99
N ALA A 328 -4.66 -14.90 -14.64
CA ALA A 328 -5.81 -15.76 -14.35
C ALA A 328 -5.79 -16.19 -12.86
N TYR A 329 -6.95 -16.27 -12.23
CA TYR A 329 -7.13 -16.60 -10.83
C TYR A 329 -8.52 -17.23 -10.63
N GLY A 330 -8.65 -18.37 -9.97
CA GLY A 330 -9.95 -19.02 -9.79
C GLY A 330 -10.11 -19.64 -8.42
N GLY A 331 -11.36 -19.72 -7.96
CA GLY A 331 -11.76 -20.39 -6.74
C GLY A 331 -12.38 -21.77 -7.02
N SER A 332 -13.21 -22.23 -6.09
CA SER A 332 -13.82 -23.55 -6.10
C SER A 332 -15.04 -23.70 -7.04
N GLY A 333 -15.34 -22.69 -7.87
CA GLY A 333 -16.38 -22.76 -8.91
C GLY A 333 -17.70 -22.03 -8.61
N SER A 334 -17.90 -21.46 -7.41
CA SER A 334 -19.04 -20.56 -7.16
C SER A 334 -18.78 -19.16 -7.71
N PRO A 335 -19.81 -18.38 -8.10
CA PRO A 335 -19.64 -17.01 -8.55
C PRO A 335 -18.88 -16.12 -7.55
N ALA A 336 -19.11 -16.33 -6.25
CA ALA A 336 -18.39 -15.65 -5.18
C ALA A 336 -16.92 -16.10 -5.09
N ALA A 337 -16.64 -17.41 -4.99
CA ALA A 337 -15.26 -17.91 -4.90
C ALA A 337 -14.42 -17.53 -6.14
N ASP A 338 -15.05 -17.47 -7.31
CA ASP A 338 -14.43 -17.10 -8.58
C ASP A 338 -14.40 -15.59 -8.86
N HIS A 339 -14.95 -14.78 -7.95
CA HIS A 339 -15.04 -13.32 -8.07
C HIS A 339 -15.72 -12.87 -9.36
N THR A 340 -16.75 -13.59 -9.80
CA THR A 340 -17.51 -13.25 -11.00
C THR A 340 -18.78 -12.46 -10.70
N ASN A 341 -19.14 -12.30 -9.43
CA ASN A 341 -20.29 -11.50 -8.97
C ASN A 341 -19.90 -10.25 -8.15
N HIS A 342 -18.62 -10.07 -7.82
CA HIS A 342 -18.10 -8.90 -7.14
C HIS A 342 -16.63 -8.62 -7.47
N VAL A 343 -16.22 -7.35 -7.36
CA VAL A 343 -14.81 -6.93 -7.40
C VAL A 343 -14.26 -6.94 -5.98
N HIS A 344 -13.24 -7.74 -5.73
CA HIS A 344 -12.52 -7.74 -4.46
C HIS A 344 -11.33 -6.78 -4.51
N LEU A 345 -11.18 -5.97 -3.49
CA LEU A 345 -10.09 -5.01 -3.31
C LEU A 345 -9.34 -5.32 -2.02
N SER A 346 -8.02 -5.45 -2.08
CA SER A 346 -7.18 -5.64 -0.90
C SER A 346 -6.18 -4.48 -0.72
N MET A 347 -5.94 -4.08 0.52
CA MET A 347 -5.25 -2.85 0.90
C MET A 347 -3.97 -3.11 1.70
N TYR A 348 -2.95 -2.28 1.47
CA TYR A 348 -1.61 -2.39 2.06
C TYR A 348 -1.65 -2.46 3.58
#